data_AF-A0A947RIU4-F1
#
_entry.id   AF-A0A947RIU4-F1
#
_cell.length_a   1.000
_cell.length_b   1.000
_cell.length_c   1.000
_cell.angle_alpha   90.00
_cell.angle_beta   90.00
_cell.angle_gamma   90.00
#
_symmetry.space_group_name_H-M   'P 1'
#
loop_
_entity.id
_entity.type
_entity.pdbx_description
1 polymer ?
#
loop_
_entity_poly.entity_id
_entity_poly.type
_entity_poly.pdbx_seq_one_letter_code
_entity_poly.pdbx_strand_id
1 'polypeptide(L)'
;MPEFYHDLITEKSFEILQELRGEFNFVLIGGWAVFAYAKSLKSKDIDIIVDYNQLEALKEKFEVFKNERLKKYEIKNEEVDIDIYLPHFSEIGIPVEDIISDYSQSIEGFLAPVPEVLLTLKLYAFSSRQNSNKGKKDLVDIFSLLSANIVDWKKYRGIIEKYGLKNLNQKLIEIVSSQRAVLELNLSNHKMARLRKSILKNLDYNKYA
;
A
#
# COMPACT_ATOMS: atom_id res chain seq x y z
N MET A 1 23.52 -4.98 14.67
CA MET A 1 22.81 -6.26 14.93
C MET A 1 21.33 -6.21 14.51
N PRO A 2 20.52 -5.17 14.86
CA PRO A 2 19.10 -5.12 14.47
C PRO A 2 18.87 -4.94 12.96
N GLU A 3 19.71 -4.13 12.29
CA GLU A 3 19.62 -3.89 10.84
C GLU A 3 19.90 -5.18 10.05
N PHE A 4 20.97 -5.91 10.37
CA PHE A 4 21.31 -7.17 9.69
C PHE A 4 20.18 -8.22 9.78
N TYR A 5 19.57 -8.39 10.96
CA TYR A 5 18.43 -9.31 11.11
C TYR A 5 17.18 -8.80 10.39
N HIS A 6 16.97 -7.49 10.35
CA HIS A 6 15.88 -6.89 9.57
C HIS A 6 16.07 -7.14 8.07
N ASP A 7 17.29 -6.99 7.56
CA ASP A 7 17.62 -7.20 6.15
C ASP A 7 17.38 -8.66 5.75
N LEU A 8 17.85 -9.62 6.55
CA LEU A 8 17.59 -11.05 6.34
C LEU A 8 16.10 -11.38 6.24
N ILE A 9 15.27 -10.85 7.15
CA ILE A 9 13.81 -11.10 7.09
C ILE A 9 13.20 -10.50 5.83
N THR A 10 13.60 -9.29 5.44
CA THR A 10 13.06 -8.67 4.23
C THR A 10 13.56 -9.35 2.95
N GLU A 11 14.73 -9.97 2.96
CA GLU A 11 15.22 -10.79 1.84
C GLU A 11 14.42 -12.08 1.73
N LYS A 12 14.24 -12.81 2.83
CA LYS A 12 13.39 -14.02 2.86
C LYS A 12 11.95 -13.72 2.44
N SER A 13 11.39 -12.60 2.90
CA SER A 13 10.07 -12.14 2.46
C SER A 13 10.02 -11.89 0.96
N PHE A 14 11.06 -11.32 0.37
CA PHE A 14 11.13 -11.12 -1.07
C PHE A 14 11.27 -12.45 -1.84
N GLU A 15 12.04 -13.41 -1.32
CA GLU A 15 12.15 -14.76 -1.90
C GLU A 15 10.79 -15.47 -1.92
N ILE A 16 10.08 -15.49 -0.80
CA ILE A 16 8.72 -16.06 -0.71
C ILE A 16 7.76 -15.35 -1.68
N LEU A 17 7.84 -14.02 -1.78
CA LEU A 17 7.03 -13.26 -2.73
C LEU A 17 7.30 -13.67 -4.19
N GLN A 18 8.56 -13.98 -4.53
CA GLN A 18 8.94 -14.43 -5.86
C GLN A 18 8.49 -15.86 -6.16
N GLU A 19 8.57 -16.76 -5.16
CA GLU A 19 8.02 -18.12 -5.24
C GLU A 19 6.51 -18.08 -5.46
N LEU A 20 5.78 -17.31 -4.64
CA LEU A 20 4.34 -17.12 -4.80
C LEU A 20 4.00 -16.63 -6.20
N ARG A 21 4.73 -15.65 -6.72
CA ARG A 21 4.51 -15.09 -8.07
C ARG A 21 4.70 -16.14 -9.17
N GLY A 22 5.60 -17.10 -8.97
CA GLY A 22 5.83 -18.19 -9.93
C GLY A 22 4.69 -19.21 -9.98
N GLU A 23 3.87 -19.28 -8.93
CA GLU A 23 2.86 -20.33 -8.76
C GLU A 23 1.41 -19.82 -8.79
N PHE A 24 1.19 -18.57 -8.41
CA PHE A 24 -0.14 -18.00 -8.20
C PHE A 24 -0.32 -16.68 -8.95
N ASN A 25 -1.55 -16.44 -9.39
CA ASN A 25 -1.95 -15.15 -9.95
C ASN A 25 -2.49 -14.28 -8.82
N PHE A 26 -1.88 -13.12 -8.62
CA PHE A 26 -2.32 -12.16 -7.61
C PHE A 26 -1.95 -10.73 -7.97
N VAL A 27 -2.65 -9.78 -7.34
CA VAL A 27 -2.28 -8.36 -7.36
C VAL A 27 -1.53 -8.04 -6.06
N LEU A 28 -0.27 -7.64 -6.17
CA LEU A 28 0.58 -7.24 -5.06
C LEU A 28 0.16 -5.86 -4.55
N ILE A 29 -0.11 -5.74 -3.25
CA ILE A 29 -0.42 -4.46 -2.59
C ILE A 29 0.57 -4.21 -1.43
N GLY A 30 0.24 -3.28 -0.53
CA GLY A 30 0.97 -3.11 0.72
C GLY A 30 2.39 -2.56 0.53
N GLY A 31 3.29 -2.93 1.45
CA GLY A 31 4.66 -2.38 1.48
C GLY A 31 5.53 -2.81 0.29
N TRP A 32 5.38 -4.06 -0.16
CA TRP A 32 6.13 -4.56 -1.31
C TRP A 32 5.72 -3.89 -2.63
N ALA A 33 4.43 -3.61 -2.83
CA ALA A 33 3.99 -2.80 -3.97
C ALA A 33 4.58 -1.38 -3.93
N VAL A 34 4.62 -0.75 -2.74
CA VAL A 34 5.25 0.58 -2.58
C VAL A 34 6.74 0.52 -2.91
N PHE A 35 7.44 -0.53 -2.48
CA PHE A 35 8.85 -0.73 -2.81
C PHE A 35 9.08 -0.89 -4.32
N ALA A 36 8.23 -1.64 -5.03
CA ALA A 36 8.32 -1.81 -6.48
C ALA A 36 8.27 -0.47 -7.23
N TYR A 37 7.47 0.48 -6.75
CA TYR A 37 7.36 1.82 -7.34
C TYR A 37 8.44 2.81 -6.86
N ALA A 38 8.63 2.91 -5.55
CA ALA A 38 9.36 4.03 -4.93
C ALA A 38 10.80 3.68 -4.56
N LYS A 39 11.19 2.39 -4.56
CA LYS A 39 12.54 1.92 -4.20
C LYS A 39 13.04 2.42 -2.85
N SER A 40 12.10 2.59 -1.93
CA SER A 40 12.33 3.06 -0.57
C SER A 40 12.57 1.88 0.39
N LEU A 41 11.75 1.75 1.44
CA LEU A 41 11.86 0.67 2.42
C LEU A 41 11.27 -0.64 1.89
N LYS A 42 11.98 -1.75 2.14
CA LYS A 42 11.46 -3.11 1.95
C LYS A 42 10.41 -3.44 3.01
N SER A 43 9.52 -4.39 2.71
CA SER A 43 8.52 -4.90 3.65
C SER A 43 8.94 -6.26 4.21
N LYS A 44 8.35 -6.62 5.36
CA LYS A 44 8.43 -7.98 5.93
C LYS A 44 7.18 -8.78 5.57
N ASP A 45 6.02 -8.15 5.73
CA ASP A 45 4.74 -8.77 5.39
C ASP A 45 4.48 -8.65 3.88
N ILE A 46 3.82 -9.68 3.34
CA ILE A 46 3.35 -9.74 1.97
C ILE A 46 1.85 -9.50 1.97
N ASP A 47 1.37 -8.53 1.20
CA ASP A 47 -0.06 -8.25 1.06
C ASP A 47 -0.47 -8.53 -0.39
N ILE A 48 -1.41 -9.46 -0.61
CA ILE A 48 -1.88 -9.84 -1.95
C ILE A 48 -3.40 -9.80 -2.04
N ILE A 49 -3.89 -9.46 -3.23
CA ILE A 49 -5.28 -9.64 -3.63
C ILE A 49 -5.35 -10.86 -4.54
N VAL A 50 -6.30 -11.75 -4.29
CA VAL A 50 -6.55 -12.95 -5.10
C VAL A 50 -8.05 -13.11 -5.37
N ASP A 51 -8.42 -13.93 -6.35
CA ASP A 51 -9.80 -14.38 -6.50
C ASP A 51 -10.05 -15.66 -5.67
N TYR A 52 -11.30 -16.15 -5.67
CA TYR A 52 -11.64 -17.36 -4.93
C TYR A 52 -10.96 -18.62 -5.48
N ASN A 53 -10.66 -18.70 -6.77
CA ASN A 53 -9.97 -19.87 -7.33
C ASN A 53 -8.52 -19.95 -6.82
N GLN A 54 -7.83 -18.81 -6.81
CA GLN A 54 -6.47 -18.69 -6.28
C GLN A 54 -6.43 -18.89 -4.76
N LEU A 55 -7.47 -18.47 -4.03
CA LEU A 55 -7.60 -18.77 -2.61
C LEU A 55 -7.70 -20.29 -2.34
N GLU A 56 -8.50 -21.03 -3.11
CA GLU A 56 -8.59 -22.48 -2.96
C GLU A 56 -7.24 -23.15 -3.28
N ALA A 57 -6.56 -22.72 -4.34
CA ALA A 57 -5.22 -23.21 -4.66
C ALA A 57 -4.19 -22.92 -3.54
N LEU A 58 -4.30 -21.75 -2.89
CA LEU A 58 -3.45 -21.44 -1.72
C LEU A 58 -3.76 -22.36 -0.54
N LYS A 59 -5.02 -22.69 -0.28
CA LYS A 59 -5.43 -23.62 0.79
C LYS A 59 -4.95 -25.05 0.57
N GLU A 60 -4.74 -25.47 -0.67
CA GLU A 60 -4.18 -26.79 -0.98
C GLU A 60 -2.70 -26.91 -0.57
N LYS A 61 -1.96 -25.79 -0.55
CA LYS A 61 -0.52 -25.77 -0.27
C LYS A 61 -0.16 -25.22 1.11
N PHE A 62 -0.98 -24.33 1.65
CA PHE A 62 -0.69 -23.58 2.86
C PHE A 62 -1.83 -23.68 3.87
N GLU A 63 -1.49 -23.55 5.15
CA GLU A 63 -2.48 -23.36 6.20
C GLU A 63 -2.98 -21.90 6.15
N VAL A 64 -4.18 -21.72 5.60
CA VAL A 64 -4.81 -20.41 5.42
C VAL A 64 -5.90 -20.18 6.48
N PHE A 65 -5.79 -19.08 7.22
CA PHE A 65 -6.73 -18.71 8.28
C PHE A 65 -7.63 -17.57 7.84
N LYS A 66 -8.93 -17.67 8.12
CA LYS A 66 -9.88 -16.56 7.89
C LYS A 66 -9.90 -15.63 9.10
N ASN A 67 -9.69 -14.34 8.86
CA ASN A 67 -9.80 -13.29 9.87
C ASN A 67 -11.04 -12.44 9.61
N GLU A 68 -12.17 -12.83 10.18
CA GLU A 68 -13.47 -12.15 10.02
C GLU A 68 -13.47 -10.70 10.50
N ARG A 69 -12.69 -10.40 11.56
CA ARG A 69 -12.60 -9.07 12.14
C ARG A 69 -11.82 -8.11 11.25
N LEU A 70 -10.74 -8.59 10.64
CA LEU A 70 -9.90 -7.78 9.73
C LEU A 70 -10.31 -7.93 8.27
N LYS A 71 -11.34 -8.72 7.96
CA LYS A 71 -11.87 -8.92 6.61
C LYS A 71 -10.79 -9.35 5.61
N LYS A 72 -9.94 -10.28 6.03
CA LYS A 72 -8.87 -10.86 5.20
C LYS A 72 -8.60 -12.32 5.58
N TYR A 73 -7.85 -13.01 4.75
CA TYR A 73 -7.25 -14.29 5.06
C TYR A 73 -5.76 -14.09 5.35
N GLU A 74 -5.16 -15.01 6.09
CA GLU A 74 -3.77 -14.89 6.54
C GLU A 74 -3.10 -16.26 6.40
N ILE A 75 -1.89 -16.31 5.82
CA ILE A 75 -0.95 -17.43 6.00
C ILE A 75 0.08 -16.94 6.98
N LYS A 76 0.24 -17.68 8.09
CA LYS A 76 1.23 -17.36 9.12
C LYS A 76 2.40 -18.31 8.99
N ASN A 77 3.57 -17.77 8.67
CA ASN A 77 4.83 -18.48 8.76
C ASN A 77 5.64 -17.88 9.92
N GLU A 78 6.59 -18.62 10.49
CA GLU A 78 7.32 -18.18 11.70
C GLU A 78 8.02 -16.82 11.55
N GLU A 79 8.34 -16.42 10.31
CA GLU A 79 9.12 -15.21 10.00
C GLU A 79 8.42 -14.20 9.08
N VAL A 80 7.45 -14.64 8.27
CA VAL A 80 6.80 -13.82 7.23
C VAL A 80 5.30 -14.10 7.23
N ASP A 81 4.51 -13.05 7.41
CA ASP A 81 3.05 -13.12 7.29
C ASP A 81 2.62 -12.75 5.86
N ILE A 82 1.66 -13.51 5.32
CA ILE A 82 1.01 -13.22 4.04
C ILE A 82 -0.46 -12.87 4.29
N ASP A 83 -0.82 -11.62 4.04
CA ASP A 83 -2.18 -11.10 4.11
C ASP A 83 -2.87 -11.23 2.74
N ILE A 84 -4.02 -11.90 2.73
CA ILE A 84 -4.76 -12.23 1.51
C ILE A 84 -6.10 -11.51 1.52
N TYR A 85 -6.31 -10.64 0.54
CA TYR A 85 -7.52 -9.85 0.36
C TYR A 85 -8.34 -10.40 -0.82
N LEU A 86 -9.67 -10.35 -0.69
CA LEU A 86 -10.59 -11.00 -1.62
C LEU A 86 -11.73 -10.07 -2.06
N PRO A 87 -12.21 -10.22 -3.30
CA PRO A 87 -13.49 -9.71 -3.76
C PRO A 87 -14.63 -10.00 -2.77
N HIS A 88 -15.50 -9.01 -2.57
CA HIS A 88 -16.74 -9.03 -1.80
C HIS A 88 -16.59 -9.36 -0.31
N PHE A 89 -15.36 -9.55 0.16
CA PHE A 89 -15.04 -9.83 1.56
C PHE A 89 -14.17 -8.74 2.17
N SER A 90 -13.14 -8.29 1.46
CA SER A 90 -12.15 -7.38 2.02
C SER A 90 -12.52 -5.90 1.91
N GLU A 91 -12.33 -5.19 3.02
CA GLU A 91 -12.66 -3.76 3.15
C GLU A 91 -11.37 -2.93 3.27
N ILE A 92 -10.81 -2.52 2.12
CA ILE A 92 -9.54 -1.78 2.05
C ILE A 92 -9.68 -0.36 1.47
N GLY A 93 -10.92 0.14 1.41
CA GLY A 93 -11.25 1.51 0.98
C GLY A 93 -11.64 1.64 -0.49
N ILE A 94 -11.21 0.71 -1.35
CA ILE A 94 -11.66 0.57 -2.74
C ILE A 94 -12.10 -0.89 -2.93
N PRO A 95 -13.20 -1.17 -3.67
CA PRO A 95 -13.62 -2.52 -3.99
C PRO A 95 -12.48 -3.31 -4.66
N VAL A 96 -12.22 -4.52 -4.17
CA VAL A 96 -11.11 -5.35 -4.63
C VAL A 96 -11.26 -5.74 -6.10
N GLU A 97 -12.50 -5.92 -6.56
CA GLU A 97 -12.86 -6.22 -7.95
C GLU A 97 -12.37 -5.13 -8.90
N ASP A 98 -12.60 -3.87 -8.53
CA ASP A 98 -12.21 -2.72 -9.31
C ASP A 98 -10.68 -2.59 -9.34
N ILE A 99 -9.99 -2.94 -8.25
CA ILE A 99 -8.52 -2.97 -8.21
C ILE A 99 -7.98 -3.98 -9.23
N ILE A 100 -8.53 -5.19 -9.24
CA ILE A 100 -8.11 -6.27 -10.15
C ILE A 100 -8.39 -5.88 -11.61
N SER A 101 -9.58 -5.36 -11.90
CA SER A 101 -10.06 -5.16 -13.28
C SER A 101 -9.61 -3.85 -13.92
N ASP A 102 -9.67 -2.73 -13.18
CA ASP A 102 -9.54 -1.39 -13.75
C ASP A 102 -8.22 -0.69 -13.36
N TYR A 103 -7.61 -1.09 -12.25
CA TYR A 103 -6.53 -0.31 -11.63
C TYR A 103 -5.24 -1.08 -11.40
N SER A 104 -5.07 -2.27 -11.97
CA SER A 104 -3.83 -3.03 -11.89
C SER A 104 -2.96 -2.85 -13.12
N GLN A 105 -1.65 -2.78 -12.91
CA GLN A 105 -0.64 -2.70 -13.97
C GLN A 105 0.61 -3.50 -13.62
N SER A 106 1.40 -3.87 -14.63
CA SER A 106 2.67 -4.56 -14.42
C SER A 106 3.76 -3.57 -14.00
N ILE A 107 4.44 -3.86 -12.89
CA ILE A 107 5.60 -3.13 -12.38
C ILE A 107 6.63 -4.16 -11.92
N GLU A 108 7.80 -4.15 -12.56
CA GLU A 108 8.89 -5.10 -12.27
C GLU A 108 8.47 -6.58 -12.32
N GLY A 109 7.48 -6.85 -13.18
CA GLY A 109 6.91 -8.16 -13.37
C GLY A 109 5.87 -8.57 -12.32
N PHE A 110 5.61 -7.76 -11.30
CA PHE A 110 4.45 -7.91 -10.44
C PHE A 110 3.25 -7.21 -11.05
N LEU A 111 2.06 -7.81 -10.93
CA LEU A 111 0.82 -7.08 -11.11
C LEU A 111 0.52 -6.32 -9.81
N ALA A 112 0.36 -5.01 -9.87
CA ALA A 112 0.11 -4.17 -8.68
C ALA A 112 -0.84 -3.01 -9.03
N PRO A 113 -1.52 -2.41 -8.03
CA PRO A 113 -2.37 -1.25 -8.28
C PRO A 113 -1.56 -0.08 -8.84
N VAL A 114 -2.19 0.76 -9.65
CA VAL A 114 -1.63 2.06 -10.04
C VAL A 114 -1.32 2.90 -8.78
N PRO A 115 -0.32 3.81 -8.84
CA PRO A 115 0.13 4.55 -7.66
C PRO A 115 -0.97 5.30 -6.91
N GLU A 116 -1.99 5.80 -7.62
CA GLU A 116 -3.10 6.55 -7.04
C GLU A 116 -4.00 5.66 -6.16
N VAL A 117 -4.27 4.45 -6.63
CA VAL A 117 -5.01 3.45 -5.85
C VAL A 117 -4.17 3.01 -4.67
N LEU A 118 -2.88 2.70 -4.88
CA LEU A 118 -1.99 2.28 -3.81
C LEU A 118 -1.86 3.35 -2.71
N LEU A 119 -1.76 4.63 -3.08
CA LEU A 119 -1.80 5.76 -2.15
C LEU A 119 -3.12 5.80 -1.36
N THR A 120 -4.24 5.57 -2.04
CA THR A 120 -5.58 5.55 -1.41
C THR A 120 -5.71 4.41 -0.40
N LEU A 121 -5.23 3.21 -0.74
CA LEU A 121 -5.20 2.07 0.17
C LEU A 121 -4.36 2.37 1.42
N LYS A 122 -3.19 3.01 1.25
CA LYS A 122 -2.33 3.41 2.37
C LYS A 122 -2.97 4.48 3.25
N LEU A 123 -3.67 5.46 2.66
CA LEU A 123 -4.44 6.45 3.42
C LEU A 123 -5.58 5.82 4.22
N TYR A 124 -6.28 4.83 3.64
CA TYR A 124 -7.34 4.09 4.32
C TYR A 124 -6.79 3.30 5.52
N ALA A 125 -5.71 2.55 5.33
CA ALA A 125 -5.03 1.81 6.39
C ALA A 125 -4.51 2.74 7.49
N PHE A 126 -3.85 3.84 7.12
CA PHE A 126 -3.37 4.86 8.06
C PHE A 126 -4.50 5.43 8.90
N SER A 127 -5.64 5.74 8.28
CA SER A 127 -6.78 6.38 8.96
C SER A 127 -7.34 5.55 10.11
N SER A 128 -7.30 4.22 10.01
CA SER A 128 -7.76 3.29 11.04
C SER A 128 -6.70 2.93 12.09
N ARG A 129 -5.42 3.26 11.85
CA ARG A 129 -4.27 2.79 12.66
C ARG A 129 -3.44 3.93 13.23
N GLN A 130 -4.00 5.14 13.31
CA GLN A 130 -3.31 6.32 13.82
C GLN A 130 -2.73 6.05 15.21
N ASN A 131 -1.51 6.53 15.45
CA ASN A 131 -0.74 6.34 16.70
C ASN A 131 -0.20 4.92 16.98
N SER A 132 -0.24 4.01 16.01
CA SER A 132 0.43 2.70 16.13
C SER A 132 1.74 2.63 15.32
N ASN A 133 2.58 1.63 15.61
CA ASN A 133 3.76 1.36 14.77
C ASN A 133 3.37 1.04 13.31
N LYS A 134 2.22 0.38 13.10
CA LYS A 134 1.66 0.14 11.75
C LYS A 134 1.31 1.46 11.06
N GLY A 135 0.68 2.39 11.79
CA GLY A 135 0.39 3.74 11.29
C GLY A 135 1.65 4.55 10.93
N LYS A 136 2.75 4.39 11.67
CA LYS A 136 4.04 4.99 11.29
C LYS A 136 4.58 4.42 9.98
N LYS A 137 4.49 3.09 9.78
CA LYS A 137 4.88 2.46 8.50
C LYS A 137 4.01 2.96 7.34
N ASP A 138 2.69 3.01 7.53
CA ASP A 138 1.77 3.54 6.52
C ASP A 138 2.08 5.00 6.17
N LEU A 139 2.44 5.84 7.15
CA LEU A 139 2.89 7.22 6.92
C LEU A 139 4.15 7.28 6.04
N VAL A 140 5.14 6.44 6.35
CA VAL A 140 6.38 6.36 5.54
C VAL A 140 6.05 5.94 4.13
N ASP A 141 5.24 4.89 3.94
CA ASP A 141 4.83 4.39 2.62
C ASP A 141 4.08 5.45 1.80
N ILE A 142 3.18 6.22 2.44
CA ILE A 142 2.50 7.38 1.82
C ILE A 142 3.55 8.36 1.31
N PHE A 143 4.50 8.77 2.15
CA PHE A 143 5.53 9.73 1.74
C PHE A 143 6.53 9.16 0.73
N SER A 144 6.75 7.85 0.68
CA SER A 144 7.54 7.19 -0.37
C SER A 144 6.89 7.39 -1.73
N LEU A 145 5.59 7.09 -1.85
CA LEU A 145 4.83 7.27 -3.09
C LEU A 145 4.79 8.75 -3.53
N LEU A 146 4.56 9.64 -2.57
CA LEU A 146 4.52 11.09 -2.83
C LEU A 146 5.88 11.63 -3.29
N SER A 147 6.97 11.16 -2.68
CA SER A 147 8.34 11.61 -3.01
C SER A 147 8.83 11.06 -4.35
N ALA A 148 8.33 9.89 -4.77
CA ALA A 148 8.63 9.32 -6.08
C ALA A 148 8.01 10.13 -7.23
N ASN A 149 7.05 11.04 -6.95
CA ASN A 149 6.39 11.91 -7.93
C ASN A 149 5.77 11.14 -9.12
N ILE A 150 5.21 9.97 -8.82
CA ILE A 150 4.56 9.06 -9.79
C ILE A 150 3.03 9.13 -9.78
N VAL A 151 2.46 9.91 -8.85
CA VAL A 151 1.01 10.05 -8.68
C VAL A 151 0.45 11.04 -9.70
N ASP A 152 -0.43 10.57 -10.57
CA ASP A 152 -1.30 11.40 -11.41
C ASP A 152 -2.46 11.94 -10.57
N TRP A 153 -2.37 13.21 -10.21
CA TRP A 153 -3.36 13.87 -9.37
C TRP A 153 -4.74 14.00 -10.03
N LYS A 154 -4.85 13.97 -11.36
CA LYS A 154 -6.15 13.96 -12.04
C LYS A 154 -6.82 12.60 -11.85
N LYS A 155 -6.09 11.50 -12.02
CA LYS A 155 -6.59 10.14 -11.75
C LYS A 155 -6.93 9.96 -10.28
N TYR A 156 -6.05 10.40 -9.37
CA TYR A 156 -6.29 10.34 -7.93
C TYR A 156 -7.61 11.02 -7.56
N ARG A 157 -7.85 12.25 -8.04
CA ARG A 157 -9.14 12.94 -7.79
C ARG A 157 -10.34 12.16 -8.34
N GLY A 158 -10.23 11.61 -9.54
CA GLY A 158 -11.28 10.77 -10.11
C GLY A 158 -11.61 9.55 -9.25
N ILE A 159 -10.59 8.91 -8.66
CA ILE A 159 -10.77 7.79 -7.71
C ILE A 159 -11.46 8.28 -6.44
N ILE A 160 -11.00 9.38 -5.85
CA ILE A 160 -11.60 9.95 -4.63
C ILE A 160 -13.08 10.29 -4.86
N GLU A 161 -13.43 10.87 -6.01
CA GLU A 161 -14.80 11.20 -6.37
C GLU A 161 -15.64 9.95 -6.62
N LYS A 162 -15.16 9.01 -7.45
CA LYS A 162 -15.85 7.76 -7.81
C LYS A 162 -16.28 6.97 -6.57
N TYR A 163 -15.41 6.87 -5.57
CA TYR A 163 -15.65 6.08 -4.36
C TYR A 163 -16.11 6.91 -3.15
N GLY A 164 -16.36 8.22 -3.31
CA GLY A 164 -16.84 9.07 -2.21
C GLY A 164 -15.84 9.27 -1.07
N LEU A 165 -14.53 9.17 -1.34
CA LEU A 165 -13.45 9.13 -0.34
C LEU A 165 -12.95 10.53 0.08
N LYS A 166 -13.85 11.51 0.15
CA LYS A 166 -13.49 12.92 0.45
C LYS A 166 -12.77 13.07 1.79
N ASN A 167 -13.12 12.25 2.77
CA ASN A 167 -12.45 12.17 4.07
C ASN A 167 -10.97 11.74 3.95
N LEU A 168 -10.64 10.80 3.06
CA LEU A 168 -9.26 10.39 2.82
C LEU A 168 -8.45 11.49 2.14
N ASN A 169 -9.05 12.24 1.21
CA ASN A 169 -8.39 13.40 0.60
C ASN A 169 -8.10 14.50 1.65
N GLN A 170 -9.07 14.79 2.52
CA GLN A 170 -8.85 15.71 3.65
C GLN A 170 -7.73 15.20 4.55
N LYS A 171 -7.69 13.89 4.81
CA LYS A 171 -6.64 13.28 5.62
C LYS A 171 -5.25 13.41 4.99
N LEU A 172 -5.14 13.25 3.67
CA LEU A 172 -3.89 13.47 2.94
C LEU A 172 -3.43 14.92 3.09
N ILE A 173 -4.33 15.90 2.96
CA ILE A 173 -4.02 17.33 3.16
C ILE A 173 -3.50 17.58 4.57
N GLU A 174 -4.15 17.03 5.60
CA GLU A 174 -3.72 17.17 7.00
C GLU A 174 -2.30 16.61 7.23
N ILE A 175 -2.05 15.38 6.77
CA ILE A 175 -0.76 14.72 6.93
C ILE A 175 0.35 15.49 6.21
N VAL A 176 0.13 15.86 4.95
CA VAL A 176 1.10 16.59 4.13
C VAL A 176 1.40 17.97 4.73
N SER A 177 0.37 18.65 5.27
CA SER A 177 0.50 19.97 5.89
C SER A 177 1.26 19.93 7.21
N SER A 178 1.01 18.91 8.03
CA SER A 178 1.56 18.80 9.39
C SER A 178 2.93 18.13 9.45
N GLN A 179 3.24 17.21 8.54
CA GLN A 179 4.47 16.42 8.60
C GLN A 179 5.71 17.29 8.38
N ARG A 180 6.61 17.32 9.36
CA ARG A 180 7.83 18.14 9.31
C ARG A 180 9.00 17.43 8.62
N ALA A 181 9.23 16.17 8.94
CA ALA A 181 10.32 15.36 8.41
C ALA A 181 9.87 13.88 8.31
N VAL A 182 10.43 13.12 7.38
CA VAL A 182 10.33 11.65 7.36
C VAL A 182 11.76 11.13 7.22
N LEU A 183 12.37 10.79 8.36
CA LEU A 183 13.81 10.54 8.45
C LEU A 183 14.18 9.24 7.75
N GLU A 184 13.28 8.25 7.80
CA GLU A 184 13.37 6.97 7.12
C GLU A 184 13.54 7.11 5.60
N LEU A 185 13.10 8.25 5.03
CA LEU A 185 13.20 8.58 3.61
C LEU A 185 14.24 9.67 3.32
N ASN A 186 15.06 10.04 4.30
CA ASN A 186 15.99 11.17 4.21
C ASN A 186 15.30 12.49 3.80
N LEU A 187 14.02 12.66 4.20
CA LEU A 187 13.23 13.87 3.98
C LEU A 187 13.36 14.79 5.19
N SER A 188 14.39 15.64 5.16
CA SER A 188 14.58 16.71 6.13
C SER A 188 13.48 17.77 6.04
N ASN A 189 13.40 18.65 7.05
CA ASN A 189 12.44 19.77 7.07
C ASN A 189 12.41 20.59 5.78
N HIS A 190 13.59 20.86 5.19
CA HIS A 190 13.69 21.61 3.94
C HIS A 190 13.13 20.82 2.74
N LYS A 191 13.49 19.53 2.61
CA LYS A 191 12.97 18.66 1.54
C LYS A 191 11.46 18.48 1.67
N MET A 192 10.98 18.29 2.89
CA MET A 192 9.55 18.19 3.20
C MET A 192 8.78 19.47 2.85
N ALA A 193 9.33 20.65 3.14
CA ALA A 193 8.67 21.91 2.77
C ALA A 193 8.48 22.05 1.25
N ARG A 194 9.48 21.63 0.45
CA ARG A 194 9.39 21.63 -1.02
C ARG A 194 8.35 20.61 -1.51
N LEU A 195 8.41 19.39 -0.98
CA LEU A 195 7.48 18.32 -1.33
C LEU A 195 6.03 18.73 -1.01
N ARG A 196 5.79 19.23 0.21
CA ARG A 196 4.48 19.75 0.66
C ARG A 196 3.93 20.79 -0.30
N LYS A 197 4.73 21.79 -0.68
CA LYS A 197 4.29 22.84 -1.61
C LYS A 197 3.86 22.27 -2.96
N SER A 198 4.59 21.28 -3.48
CA SER A 198 4.27 20.61 -4.74
C SER A 198 2.93 19.85 -4.65
N ILE A 199 2.76 19.07 -3.60
CA ILE A 199 1.57 18.23 -3.41
C ILE A 199 0.32 19.09 -3.16
N LEU A 200 0.40 20.06 -2.23
CA LEU A 200 -0.77 20.89 -1.89
C LEU A 200 -1.28 21.68 -3.09
N LYS A 201 -0.41 22.14 -3.99
CA LYS A 201 -0.82 22.77 -5.25
C LYS A 201 -1.73 21.88 -6.10
N ASN A 202 -1.53 20.56 -6.05
CA ASN A 202 -2.35 19.59 -6.79
C ASN A 202 -3.63 19.17 -6.05
N LEU A 203 -3.67 19.33 -4.72
CA LEU A 203 -4.81 18.99 -3.87
C LEU A 203 -5.80 20.16 -3.67
N ASP A 204 -5.31 21.41 -3.68
CA ASP A 204 -6.09 22.64 -3.42
C ASP A 204 -6.94 23.15 -4.61
N TYR A 205 -7.20 22.32 -5.63
CA TYR A 205 -7.96 22.78 -6.82
C TYR A 205 -9.43 23.14 -6.54
N ASN A 206 -9.94 22.83 -5.33
CA ASN A 206 -11.27 23.28 -4.88
C ASN A 206 -11.32 24.75 -4.41
N LYS A 207 -10.23 25.51 -4.51
CA LYS A 207 -10.23 26.95 -4.22
C LYS A 207 -10.55 27.85 -5.42
N TYR A 208 -10.67 27.28 -6.63
CA TYR A 208 -10.86 28.03 -7.88
C TYR A 208 -11.85 27.37 -8.87
N ALA A 209 -12.71 26.48 -8.39
CA ALA A 209 -13.84 25.93 -9.16
C ALA A 209 -15.16 26.54 -8.65
#